data_AF-A0A7Z2PWJ0-F1
#
_entry.id   AF-A0A7Z2PWJ0-F1
#
_cell.length_a   1.000
_cell.length_b   1.000
_cell.length_c   1.000
_cell.angle_alpha   90.00
_cell.angle_beta   90.00
_cell.angle_gamma   90.00
#
_symmetry.space_group_name_H-M   'P 1'
#
loop_
_entity.id
_entity.type
_entity.pdbx_description
1 polymer ?
#
loop_
_entity_poly.entity_id
_entity_poly.type
_entity_poly.pdbx_seq_one_letter_code
_entity_poly.pdbx_strand_id
1 'polypeptide(L)'
;MSEAETLFAALRQSAGDDVVDMLERMVRDAPDHALNKMNALDLAAKEGLAEERVVAALLNAVALGIFEMTWNVMCPSCAGVLSANKSLKTLDRRQYNCAFCAAGYETTLDNLVEVTFTVSPRVRRISAHNPDDLSVPEYYRQVFWSSAIDLPTDLERMLDEVTLESVDLPPGERAILSLHLPAGTLIVFDPVTHTAQFLEVSGGQTNERQNLSVIFNKVQVPVETIALHPGPLRLTLENRTDSRVLPAVWMANQALDNLLSRRKPILTAKRLLTNQTFRDLYRTDTLAIGQRLKILSLTFLFSDVKGSTELYERVGDLVAFDLVDEHFRLLQEIIVSERGAVVKTIGDAVMATFETPDRAIAAAIRMREAMSDLGAQRQHQSLRLKIGIHEGSCLAVTLNAQQDYFGQTVNIASRVQSLAASRSIVVTKSVVENAQTQTLLESNGLKPALRRVALSGIEDEVSVYEIS
;
A
#
# COMPACT_ATOMS: atom_id res chain seq x y z
N MET A 1 29.81 -20.35 8.06
CA MET A 1 28.43 -19.86 8.02
C MET A 1 28.09 -19.57 6.57
N SER A 2 26.90 -19.94 6.11
CA SER A 2 26.42 -19.55 4.78
C SER A 2 26.25 -18.01 4.70
N GLU A 3 26.22 -17.45 3.49
CA GLU A 3 25.92 -16.01 3.29
C GLU A 3 24.55 -15.67 3.92
N ALA A 4 23.56 -16.54 3.74
CA ALA A 4 22.24 -16.41 4.35
C ALA A 4 22.29 -16.37 5.89
N GLU A 5 23.01 -17.28 6.55
CA GLU A 5 23.17 -17.28 8.02
C GLU A 5 23.78 -15.97 8.53
N THR A 6 24.74 -15.41 7.78
CA THR A 6 25.38 -14.13 8.14
C THR A 6 24.39 -12.97 8.04
N LEU A 7 23.56 -12.95 6.98
CA LEU A 7 22.53 -11.93 6.79
C LEU A 7 21.45 -12.01 7.87
N PHE A 8 20.98 -13.20 8.22
CA PHE A 8 19.99 -13.39 9.28
C PHE A 8 20.57 -13.07 10.67
N ALA A 9 21.86 -13.31 10.92
CA ALA A 9 22.53 -12.85 12.15
C ALA A 9 22.59 -11.31 12.22
N ALA A 10 22.81 -10.62 11.10
CA ALA A 10 22.74 -9.16 11.04
C ALA A 10 21.31 -8.64 11.25
N LEU A 11 20.30 -9.31 10.68
CA LEU A 11 18.90 -8.92 10.83
C LEU A 11 18.45 -8.91 12.30
N ARG A 12 18.91 -9.88 13.12
CA ARG A 12 18.63 -9.95 14.57
C ARG A 12 19.11 -8.72 15.36
N GLN A 13 20.03 -7.93 14.82
CA GLN A 13 20.47 -6.68 15.46
C GLN A 13 19.46 -5.55 15.29
N SER A 14 18.49 -5.69 14.39
CA SER A 14 17.54 -4.65 13.97
C SER A 14 16.07 -5.06 14.01
N ALA A 15 15.79 -6.35 14.27
CA ALA A 15 14.46 -6.94 14.34
C ALA A 15 14.38 -7.96 15.48
N GLY A 16 13.18 -8.18 16.02
CA GLY A 16 12.98 -9.13 17.11
C GLY A 16 13.18 -10.59 16.69
N ASP A 17 13.77 -11.40 17.57
CA ASP A 17 14.17 -12.78 17.29
C ASP A 17 13.03 -13.67 16.77
N ASP A 18 11.83 -13.55 17.33
CA ASP A 18 10.62 -14.27 16.90
C ASP A 18 10.26 -14.02 15.43
N VAL A 19 10.34 -12.77 14.97
CA VAL A 19 10.09 -12.42 13.56
C VAL A 19 11.22 -12.92 12.66
N VAL A 20 12.47 -12.83 13.13
CA VAL A 20 13.63 -13.30 12.36
C VAL A 20 13.62 -14.82 12.20
N ASP A 21 13.35 -15.55 13.27
CA ASP A 21 13.24 -17.01 13.27
C ASP A 21 12.10 -17.48 12.34
N MET A 22 10.98 -16.75 12.32
CA MET A 22 9.89 -16.97 11.38
C MET A 22 10.34 -16.81 9.92
N LEU A 23 11.02 -15.70 9.58
CA LEU A 23 11.52 -15.46 8.23
C LEU A 23 12.58 -16.49 7.81
N GLU A 24 13.49 -16.85 8.71
CA GLU A 24 14.53 -17.84 8.46
C GLU A 24 13.94 -19.23 8.20
N ARG A 25 12.94 -19.64 9.02
CA ARG A 25 12.16 -20.88 8.80
C ARG A 25 11.45 -20.85 7.46
N MET A 26 10.81 -19.73 7.09
CA MET A 26 10.14 -19.62 5.79
C MET A 26 11.13 -19.78 4.64
N VAL A 27 12.25 -19.05 4.67
CA VAL A 27 13.27 -19.11 3.60
C VAL A 27 13.81 -20.53 3.44
N ARG A 28 13.97 -21.28 4.54
CA ARG A 28 14.47 -22.65 4.50
C ARG A 28 13.42 -23.67 4.03
N ASP A 29 12.20 -23.58 4.56
CA ASP A 29 11.24 -24.70 4.54
C ASP A 29 9.98 -24.42 3.70
N ALA A 30 9.63 -23.16 3.43
CA ALA A 30 8.38 -22.82 2.73
C ALA A 30 8.44 -23.16 1.22
N PRO A 31 7.28 -23.42 0.57
CA PRO A 31 7.22 -23.54 -0.88
C PRO A 31 7.57 -22.20 -1.56
N ASP A 32 8.05 -22.27 -2.79
CA ASP A 32 8.53 -21.11 -3.56
C ASP A 32 7.51 -19.96 -3.62
N HIS A 33 6.23 -20.27 -3.88
CA HIS A 33 5.18 -19.24 -3.96
C HIS A 33 4.95 -18.50 -2.63
N ALA A 34 5.32 -19.08 -1.49
CA ALA A 34 5.21 -18.43 -0.18
C ALA A 34 6.36 -17.44 0.07
N LEU A 35 7.39 -17.44 -0.78
CA LEU A 35 8.53 -16.53 -0.74
C LEU A 35 8.50 -15.49 -1.88
N ASN A 36 7.42 -15.46 -2.66
CA ASN A 36 7.20 -14.47 -3.71
C ASN A 36 5.96 -13.63 -3.42
N LYS A 37 6.06 -12.32 -3.65
CA LYS A 37 4.99 -11.35 -3.40
C LYS A 37 4.34 -11.51 -2.02
N MET A 38 5.17 -11.69 -0.99
CA MET A 38 4.70 -11.85 0.38
C MET A 38 3.93 -10.61 0.82
N ASN A 39 2.69 -10.83 1.27
CA ASN A 39 1.87 -9.83 1.93
C ASN A 39 2.26 -9.75 3.40
N ALA A 40 2.89 -8.66 3.83
CA ALA A 40 3.35 -8.51 5.20
C ALA A 40 2.19 -8.58 6.23
N LEU A 41 0.99 -8.11 5.86
CA LEU A 41 -0.17 -8.10 6.77
C LEU A 41 -0.79 -9.49 6.92
N ASP A 42 -0.99 -10.21 5.81
CA ASP A 42 -1.45 -11.61 5.84
C ASP A 42 -0.45 -12.50 6.57
N LEU A 43 0.85 -12.28 6.37
CA LEU A 43 1.91 -13.00 7.08
C LEU A 43 1.86 -12.73 8.59
N ALA A 44 1.76 -11.47 9.00
CA ALA A 44 1.62 -11.11 10.41
C ALA A 44 0.39 -11.76 11.05
N ALA A 45 -0.75 -11.74 10.36
CA ALA A 45 -1.98 -12.36 10.85
C ALA A 45 -1.86 -13.89 11.00
N LYS A 46 -1.26 -14.57 10.02
CA LYS A 46 -1.05 -16.04 10.05
C LYS A 46 -0.11 -16.49 11.16
N GLU A 47 0.93 -15.72 11.44
CA GLU A 47 1.92 -16.04 12.47
C GLU A 47 1.55 -15.48 13.84
N GLY A 48 0.45 -14.71 13.96
CA GLY A 48 0.03 -14.09 15.22
C GLY A 48 1.00 -13.01 15.73
N LEU A 49 1.71 -12.34 14.82
CA LEU A 49 2.71 -11.32 15.12
C LEU A 49 2.15 -9.91 14.86
N ALA A 50 2.72 -8.90 15.52
CA ALA A 50 2.33 -7.52 15.29
C ALA A 50 2.75 -7.04 13.89
N GLU A 51 1.80 -6.49 13.12
CA GLU A 51 2.02 -6.02 11.74
C GLU A 51 3.25 -5.12 11.61
N GLU A 52 3.39 -4.12 12.49
CA GLU A 52 4.51 -3.17 12.42
C GLU A 52 5.87 -3.85 12.64
N ARG A 53 5.93 -4.90 13.48
CA ARG A 53 7.17 -5.65 13.71
C ARG A 53 7.54 -6.47 12.47
N VAL A 54 6.56 -7.08 11.81
CA VAL A 54 6.78 -7.84 10.57
C VAL A 54 7.18 -6.91 9.42
N VAL A 55 6.50 -5.77 9.25
CA VAL A 55 6.85 -4.76 8.23
C VAL A 55 8.25 -4.22 8.48
N ALA A 56 8.59 -3.83 9.71
CA ALA A 56 9.93 -3.33 10.05
C ALA A 56 11.02 -4.38 9.81
N ALA A 57 10.78 -5.65 10.17
CA ALA A 57 11.73 -6.73 9.93
C ALA A 57 11.95 -6.97 8.43
N LEU A 58 10.88 -6.99 7.62
CA LEU A 58 10.98 -7.13 6.17
C LEU A 58 11.73 -5.96 5.53
N LEU A 59 11.51 -4.73 5.98
CA LEU A 59 12.24 -3.57 5.49
C LEU A 59 13.74 -3.62 5.80
N ASN A 60 14.11 -4.01 7.02
CA ASN A 60 15.52 -4.24 7.38
C ASN A 60 16.10 -5.41 6.57
N ALA A 61 15.32 -6.47 6.35
CA ALA A 61 15.75 -7.61 5.55
C ALA A 61 15.97 -7.22 4.07
N VAL A 62 15.20 -6.28 3.53
CA VAL A 62 15.45 -5.69 2.20
C VAL A 62 16.73 -4.86 2.20
N ALA A 63 16.96 -4.04 3.22
CA ALA A 63 18.20 -3.25 3.35
C ALA A 63 19.46 -4.15 3.43
N LEU A 64 19.33 -5.34 4.01
CA LEU A 64 20.38 -6.36 4.07
C LEU A 64 20.46 -7.23 2.80
N GLY A 65 19.54 -7.11 1.85
CA GLY A 65 19.52 -7.88 0.62
C GLY A 65 18.99 -9.31 0.76
N ILE A 66 18.26 -9.62 1.86
CA ILE A 66 17.60 -10.92 2.07
C ILE A 66 16.35 -11.03 1.20
N PHE A 67 15.58 -9.93 1.13
CA PHE A 67 14.37 -9.80 0.31
C PHE A 67 14.51 -8.61 -0.64
N GLU A 68 13.69 -8.62 -1.68
CA GLU A 68 13.46 -7.51 -2.60
C GLU A 68 12.05 -6.99 -2.40
N MET A 69 11.89 -5.67 -2.36
CA MET A 69 10.60 -5.00 -2.24
C MET A 69 10.09 -4.60 -3.62
N THR A 70 8.81 -4.86 -3.89
CA THR A 70 8.17 -4.53 -5.17
C THR A 70 6.92 -3.69 -4.94
N TRP A 71 6.73 -2.67 -5.77
CA TRP A 71 5.56 -1.79 -5.82
C TRP A 71 4.66 -2.21 -6.98
N ASN A 72 3.60 -2.95 -6.66
CA ASN A 72 2.67 -3.51 -7.63
C ASN A 72 1.50 -2.57 -7.83
N VAL A 73 1.31 -2.06 -9.05
CA VAL A 73 0.09 -1.36 -9.44
C VAL A 73 -0.96 -2.39 -9.77
N MET A 74 -2.12 -2.27 -9.17
CA MET A 74 -3.16 -3.29 -9.25
C MET A 74 -4.45 -2.69 -9.78
N CYS A 75 -5.24 -3.53 -10.46
CA CYS A 75 -6.61 -3.19 -10.76
C CYS A 75 -7.46 -3.26 -9.48
N PRO A 76 -8.22 -2.22 -9.10
CA PRO A 76 -9.05 -2.26 -7.89
C PRO A 76 -10.23 -3.23 -8.03
N SER A 77 -10.69 -3.52 -9.25
CA SER A 77 -11.80 -4.45 -9.48
C SER A 77 -11.36 -5.90 -9.40
N CYS A 78 -10.36 -6.32 -10.18
CA CYS A 78 -9.94 -7.72 -10.21
C CYS A 78 -8.73 -8.04 -9.32
N ALA A 79 -7.97 -7.03 -8.87
CA ALA A 79 -6.66 -7.18 -8.22
C ALA A 79 -5.58 -7.86 -9.08
N GLY A 80 -5.72 -7.82 -10.41
CA GLY A 80 -4.63 -8.17 -11.32
C GLY A 80 -3.51 -7.13 -11.23
N VAL A 81 -2.28 -7.57 -11.13
CA VAL A 81 -1.08 -6.72 -11.11
C VAL A 81 -0.87 -6.19 -12.53
N LEU A 82 -1.08 -4.90 -12.73
CA LEU A 82 -0.95 -4.21 -14.02
C LEU A 82 0.50 -3.82 -14.33
N SER A 83 1.30 -3.63 -13.30
CA SER A 83 2.72 -3.29 -13.41
C SER A 83 3.44 -3.58 -12.09
N ALA A 84 4.61 -4.22 -12.16
CA ALA A 84 5.47 -4.49 -11.01
C ALA A 84 6.72 -3.61 -11.08
N ASN A 85 6.96 -2.79 -10.06
CA ASN A 85 7.99 -1.76 -10.06
C ASN A 85 8.99 -1.98 -8.94
N LYS A 86 10.29 -1.91 -9.25
CA LYS A 86 11.37 -2.00 -8.24
C LYS A 86 11.52 -0.73 -7.40
N SER A 87 10.97 0.39 -7.87
CA SER A 87 11.03 1.68 -7.19
C SER A 87 9.77 2.47 -7.49
N LEU A 88 9.29 3.28 -6.54
CA LEU A 88 8.21 4.24 -6.81
C LEU A 88 8.58 5.22 -7.93
N LYS A 89 9.88 5.46 -8.18
CA LYS A 89 10.36 6.30 -9.28
C LYS A 89 9.89 5.86 -10.67
N THR A 90 9.67 4.56 -10.85
CA THR A 90 9.25 4.00 -12.14
C THR A 90 7.73 3.94 -12.29
N LEU A 91 6.96 4.42 -11.31
CA LEU A 91 5.54 4.67 -11.47
C LEU A 91 5.34 5.84 -12.44
N ASP A 92 5.21 5.51 -13.73
CA ASP A 92 5.24 6.46 -14.84
C ASP A 92 3.86 6.83 -15.37
N ARG A 93 2.82 5.99 -15.15
CA ARG A 93 1.48 6.24 -15.70
C ARG A 93 0.57 7.00 -14.73
N ARG A 94 -0.03 8.08 -15.25
CA ARG A 94 -1.12 8.82 -14.61
C ARG A 94 -2.43 8.01 -14.59
N GLN A 95 -2.60 7.12 -15.58
CA GLN A 95 -3.75 6.23 -15.69
C GLN A 95 -3.29 4.83 -16.09
N TYR A 96 -3.92 3.83 -15.47
CA TYR A 96 -3.75 2.43 -15.82
C TYR A 96 -5.06 1.87 -16.35
N ASN A 97 -4.99 1.14 -17.46
CA ASN A 97 -6.11 0.41 -18.03
C ASN A 97 -5.92 -1.08 -17.72
N CYS A 98 -6.92 -1.68 -17.10
CA CYS A 98 -6.94 -3.11 -16.88
C CYS A 98 -7.69 -3.77 -18.04
N ALA A 99 -7.01 -4.60 -18.82
CA ALA A 99 -7.66 -5.33 -19.91
C ALA A 99 -8.69 -6.35 -19.39
N PHE A 100 -8.45 -6.92 -18.20
CA PHE A 100 -9.33 -7.93 -17.62
C PHE A 100 -10.71 -7.39 -17.20
N CYS A 101 -10.80 -6.14 -16.71
CA CYS A 101 -12.09 -5.52 -16.36
C CYS A 101 -12.53 -4.40 -17.31
N ALA A 102 -11.73 -4.12 -18.35
CA ALA A 102 -11.94 -3.03 -19.31
C ALA A 102 -12.14 -1.63 -18.69
N ALA A 103 -11.58 -1.37 -17.50
CA ALA A 103 -11.70 -0.09 -16.81
C ALA A 103 -10.36 0.63 -16.65
N GLY A 104 -10.43 1.97 -16.72
CA GLY A 104 -9.31 2.88 -16.50
C GLY A 104 -9.36 3.51 -15.11
N TYR A 105 -8.20 3.65 -14.46
CA TYR A 105 -8.09 4.17 -13.10
C TYR A 105 -6.98 5.22 -12.99
N GLU A 106 -7.23 6.30 -12.25
CA GLU A 106 -6.20 7.28 -11.86
C GLU A 106 -5.36 6.70 -10.71
N THR A 107 -4.04 6.74 -10.84
CA THR A 107 -3.13 6.15 -9.85
C THR A 107 -3.15 6.94 -8.54
N THR A 108 -3.60 6.29 -7.45
CA THR A 108 -3.52 6.80 -6.08
C THR A 108 -2.80 5.78 -5.20
N LEU A 109 -2.04 6.26 -4.22
CA LEU A 109 -1.25 5.38 -3.37
C LEU A 109 -2.06 4.68 -2.28
N ASP A 110 -3.30 5.11 -2.08
CA ASP A 110 -4.18 4.61 -1.02
C ASP A 110 -4.51 3.13 -1.23
N ASN A 111 -4.90 2.74 -2.44
CA ASN A 111 -5.46 1.41 -2.70
C ASN A 111 -4.92 0.73 -3.97
N LEU A 112 -4.27 1.45 -4.89
CA LEU A 112 -3.84 0.89 -6.17
C LEU A 112 -2.41 0.38 -6.18
N VAL A 113 -1.57 0.81 -5.23
CA VAL A 113 -0.18 0.40 -5.16
C VAL A 113 0.03 -0.46 -3.92
N GLU A 114 0.21 -1.75 -4.15
CA GLU A 114 0.57 -2.74 -3.15
C GLU A 114 2.10 -2.84 -3.02
N VAL A 115 2.57 -3.05 -1.79
CA VAL A 115 3.96 -3.39 -1.52
C VAL A 115 4.03 -4.85 -1.11
N THR A 116 4.86 -5.61 -1.82
CA THR A 116 5.17 -6.99 -1.48
C THR A 116 6.67 -7.25 -1.39
N PHE A 117 7.03 -8.38 -0.78
CA PHE A 117 8.41 -8.78 -0.55
C PHE A 117 8.67 -10.15 -1.19
N THR A 118 9.76 -10.28 -1.94
CA THR A 118 10.17 -11.53 -2.58
C THR A 118 11.58 -11.88 -2.14
N VAL A 119 11.85 -13.14 -1.80
CA VAL A 119 13.21 -13.55 -1.38
C VAL A 119 14.23 -13.24 -2.48
N SER A 120 15.40 -12.73 -2.11
CA SER A 120 16.47 -12.48 -3.08
C SER A 120 17.00 -13.79 -3.65
N PRO A 121 17.27 -13.89 -4.97
CA PRO A 121 17.93 -15.08 -5.55
C PRO A 121 19.31 -15.35 -4.97
N ARG A 122 19.94 -14.37 -4.30
CA ARG A 122 21.20 -14.54 -3.56
C ARG A 122 21.04 -15.38 -2.29
N VAL A 123 19.86 -15.35 -1.69
CA VAL A 123 19.54 -16.12 -0.47
C VAL A 123 18.91 -17.47 -0.85
N ARG A 124 17.88 -17.44 -1.70
CA ARG A 124 17.25 -18.65 -2.24
C ARG A 124 16.65 -18.35 -3.60
N ARG A 125 17.04 -19.12 -4.63
CA ARG A 125 16.34 -19.09 -5.91
C ARG A 125 14.98 -19.77 -5.77
N ILE A 126 13.96 -19.13 -6.31
CA ILE A 126 12.60 -19.66 -6.41
C ILE A 126 12.13 -19.56 -7.86
N SER A 127 11.12 -20.35 -8.22
CA SER A 127 10.59 -20.42 -9.58
C SER A 127 10.11 -19.06 -10.12
N ALA A 128 9.55 -18.19 -9.26
CA ALA A 128 9.13 -16.84 -9.66
C ALA A 128 10.26 -15.89 -10.09
N HIS A 129 11.53 -16.22 -9.82
CA HIS A 129 12.66 -15.44 -10.36
C HIS A 129 12.81 -15.59 -11.88
N ASN A 130 12.20 -16.63 -12.47
CA ASN A 130 12.04 -16.78 -13.91
C ASN A 130 10.58 -17.11 -14.27
N PRO A 131 9.70 -16.11 -14.42
CA PRO A 131 8.27 -16.31 -14.68
C PRO A 131 7.94 -17.17 -15.90
N ASP A 132 8.83 -17.23 -16.89
CA ASP A 132 8.64 -18.04 -18.10
C ASP A 132 8.72 -19.55 -17.83
N ASP A 133 9.36 -19.96 -16.72
CA ASP A 133 9.46 -21.37 -16.33
C ASP A 133 8.24 -21.85 -15.51
N LEU A 134 7.34 -20.94 -15.11
CA LEU A 134 6.18 -21.29 -14.30
C LEU A 134 5.15 -22.09 -15.10
N SER A 135 4.45 -23.01 -14.44
CA SER A 135 3.21 -23.55 -15.00
C SER A 135 2.14 -22.44 -15.08
N VAL A 136 1.10 -22.63 -15.90
CA VAL A 136 0.00 -21.66 -16.01
C VAL A 136 -0.62 -21.32 -14.63
N PRO A 137 -1.00 -22.31 -13.78
CA PRO A 137 -1.53 -22.02 -12.44
C PRO A 137 -0.56 -21.21 -11.58
N GLU A 138 0.72 -21.57 -11.59
CA GLU A 138 1.73 -20.87 -10.79
C GLU A 138 2.02 -19.47 -11.33
N TYR A 139 1.92 -19.22 -12.65
CA TYR A 139 1.98 -17.87 -13.20
C TYR A 139 0.82 -17.01 -12.68
N TYR A 140 -0.40 -17.54 -12.65
CA TYR A 140 -1.55 -16.83 -12.07
C TYR A 140 -1.34 -16.53 -10.57
N ARG A 141 -0.85 -17.52 -9.81
CA ARG A 141 -0.57 -17.40 -8.37
C ARG A 141 0.54 -16.39 -8.07
N GLN A 142 1.66 -16.52 -8.76
CA GLN A 142 2.91 -15.87 -8.42
C GLN A 142 3.18 -14.58 -9.21
N VAL A 143 2.50 -14.35 -10.34
CA VAL A 143 2.77 -13.19 -11.20
C VAL A 143 1.53 -12.34 -11.37
N PHE A 144 0.45 -12.90 -11.92
CA PHE A 144 -0.70 -12.10 -12.33
C PHE A 144 -1.52 -11.53 -11.17
N TRP A 145 -1.97 -12.37 -10.22
CA TRP A 145 -2.82 -11.89 -9.14
C TRP A 145 -2.03 -11.20 -8.04
N SER A 146 -2.57 -10.12 -7.51
CA SER A 146 -2.08 -9.49 -6.30
C SER A 146 -2.13 -10.43 -5.10
N SER A 147 -1.30 -10.15 -4.09
CA SER A 147 -1.39 -10.80 -2.77
C SER A 147 -2.68 -10.44 -2.00
N ALA A 148 -3.47 -9.49 -2.50
CA ALA A 148 -4.83 -9.18 -2.06
C ALA A 148 -5.84 -10.30 -2.35
N ILE A 149 -5.60 -11.17 -3.34
CA ILE A 149 -6.51 -12.29 -3.61
C ILE A 149 -6.25 -13.41 -2.61
N ASP A 150 -7.29 -13.86 -1.91
CA ASP A 150 -7.21 -15.13 -1.17
C ASP A 150 -7.36 -16.32 -2.11
N LEU A 151 -6.27 -16.64 -2.80
CA LEU A 151 -6.22 -17.76 -3.73
C LEU A 151 -6.43 -19.09 -2.97
N PRO A 152 -7.28 -20.00 -3.48
CA PRO A 152 -7.40 -21.32 -2.90
C PRO A 152 -6.07 -22.09 -3.02
N THR A 153 -5.88 -23.05 -2.12
CA THR A 153 -4.71 -23.96 -2.18
C THR A 153 -4.71 -24.73 -3.49
N ASP A 154 -5.87 -25.27 -3.89
CA ASP A 154 -6.11 -25.97 -5.15
C ASP A 154 -6.59 -24.96 -6.21
N LEU A 155 -5.63 -24.22 -6.76
CA LEU A 155 -5.90 -23.19 -7.76
C LEU A 155 -6.18 -23.80 -9.13
N GLU A 156 -5.56 -24.93 -9.43
CA GLU A 156 -5.77 -25.71 -10.66
C GLU A 156 -7.24 -26.02 -10.87
N ARG A 157 -7.91 -26.61 -9.87
CA ARG A 157 -9.34 -26.94 -9.97
C ARG A 157 -10.21 -25.71 -10.21
N MET A 158 -9.89 -24.58 -9.58
CA MET A 158 -10.63 -23.34 -9.79
C MET A 158 -10.42 -22.81 -11.21
N LEU A 159 -9.18 -22.85 -11.73
CA LEU A 159 -8.88 -22.46 -13.10
C LEU A 159 -9.60 -23.35 -14.11
N ASP A 160 -9.70 -24.66 -13.86
CA ASP A 160 -10.46 -25.59 -14.71
C ASP A 160 -11.96 -25.25 -14.76
N GLU A 161 -12.55 -24.79 -13.66
CA GLU A 161 -13.97 -24.38 -13.61
C GLU A 161 -14.28 -23.12 -14.43
N VAL A 162 -13.29 -22.23 -14.62
CA VAL A 162 -13.46 -20.97 -15.35
C VAL A 162 -12.93 -21.04 -16.78
N THR A 163 -12.09 -22.02 -17.12
CA THR A 163 -11.37 -22.08 -18.40
C THR A 163 -12.03 -23.07 -19.36
N LEU A 164 -12.41 -22.59 -20.55
CA LEU A 164 -12.83 -23.45 -21.66
C LEU A 164 -11.63 -24.09 -22.37
N GLU A 165 -10.56 -23.31 -22.57
CA GLU A 165 -9.33 -23.75 -23.23
C GLU A 165 -8.19 -22.80 -22.85
N SER A 166 -6.97 -23.31 -22.76
CA SER A 166 -5.77 -22.50 -22.53
C SER A 166 -4.59 -22.99 -23.35
N VAL A 167 -3.67 -22.09 -23.70
CA VAL A 167 -2.51 -22.42 -24.53
C VAL A 167 -1.27 -21.77 -23.95
N ASP A 168 -0.19 -22.53 -23.80
CA ASP A 168 1.16 -21.98 -23.67
C ASP A 168 1.70 -21.73 -25.08
N LEU A 169 1.82 -20.46 -25.48
CA LEU A 169 2.14 -20.04 -26.84
C LEU A 169 3.51 -19.35 -26.89
N PRO A 170 4.55 -20.00 -27.42
CA PRO A 170 5.90 -19.44 -27.51
C PRO A 170 5.99 -18.15 -28.36
N PRO A 171 7.08 -17.38 -28.22
CA PRO A 171 7.33 -16.18 -29.03
C PRO A 171 7.26 -16.47 -30.53
N GLY A 172 6.52 -15.65 -31.28
CA GLY A 172 6.41 -15.77 -32.75
C GLY A 172 5.49 -16.89 -33.25
N GLU A 173 4.91 -17.69 -32.35
CA GLU A 173 4.07 -18.83 -32.74
C GLU A 173 2.58 -18.47 -32.90
N ARG A 174 1.86 -19.39 -33.53
CA ARG A 174 0.41 -19.30 -33.78
C ARG A 174 -0.28 -20.60 -33.37
N ALA A 175 -1.40 -20.47 -32.67
CA ALA A 175 -2.33 -21.56 -32.38
C ALA A 175 -3.68 -21.37 -33.07
N ILE A 176 -4.36 -22.48 -33.37
CA ILE A 176 -5.74 -22.48 -33.89
C ILE A 176 -6.57 -23.43 -33.04
N LEU A 177 -7.51 -22.88 -32.29
CA LEU A 177 -8.41 -23.63 -31.42
C LEU A 177 -9.77 -23.83 -32.09
N SER A 178 -10.33 -25.02 -31.94
CA SER A 178 -11.70 -25.33 -32.36
C SER A 178 -12.54 -25.52 -31.11
N LEU A 179 -13.39 -24.54 -30.82
CA LEU A 179 -14.19 -24.48 -29.60
C LEU A 179 -15.68 -24.61 -29.93
N HIS A 180 -16.47 -25.05 -28.96
CA HIS A 180 -17.93 -24.93 -29.01
C HIS A 180 -18.36 -23.92 -27.94
N LEU A 181 -18.82 -22.75 -28.36
CA LEU A 181 -19.14 -21.66 -27.45
C LEU A 181 -20.46 -21.94 -26.72
N PRO A 182 -20.47 -21.93 -25.39
CA PRO A 182 -21.71 -21.87 -24.62
C PRO A 182 -22.30 -20.46 -24.69
N ALA A 183 -23.61 -20.34 -24.41
CA ALA A 183 -24.21 -19.02 -24.19
C ALA A 183 -23.65 -18.38 -22.90
N GLY A 184 -23.45 -17.07 -22.93
CA GLY A 184 -22.92 -16.28 -21.82
C GLY A 184 -21.77 -15.36 -22.23
N THR A 185 -21.17 -14.70 -21.24
CA THR A 185 -20.03 -13.80 -21.45
C THR A 185 -18.72 -14.58 -21.29
N LEU A 186 -17.88 -14.51 -22.33
CA LEU A 186 -16.55 -15.12 -22.35
C LEU A 186 -15.47 -14.05 -22.48
N ILE A 187 -14.26 -14.37 -22.04
CA ILE A 187 -13.10 -13.50 -22.12
C ILE A 187 -11.93 -14.32 -22.67
N VAL A 188 -11.41 -13.95 -23.85
CA VAL A 188 -10.08 -14.43 -24.27
C VAL A 188 -9.06 -13.53 -23.61
N PHE A 189 -8.31 -14.05 -22.66
CA PHE A 189 -7.44 -13.28 -21.79
C PHE A 189 -6.03 -13.87 -21.74
N ASP A 190 -5.02 -13.01 -21.87
CA ASP A 190 -3.62 -13.36 -21.63
C ASP A 190 -3.07 -12.58 -20.42
N PRO A 191 -2.63 -13.28 -19.35
CA PRO A 191 -2.07 -12.64 -18.16
C PRO A 191 -0.66 -12.09 -18.36
N VAL A 192 0.06 -12.45 -19.44
CA VAL A 192 1.43 -11.99 -19.67
C VAL A 192 1.45 -10.60 -20.30
N THR A 193 0.72 -10.39 -21.38
CA THR A 193 0.64 -9.09 -22.08
C THR A 193 -0.50 -8.21 -21.57
N HIS A 194 -1.32 -8.72 -20.65
CA HIS A 194 -2.58 -8.09 -20.25
C HIS A 194 -3.43 -7.73 -21.47
N THR A 195 -3.63 -8.69 -22.36
CA THR A 195 -4.53 -8.55 -23.53
C THR A 195 -5.84 -9.26 -23.23
N ALA A 196 -6.97 -8.63 -23.56
CA ALA A 196 -8.29 -9.20 -23.37
C ALA A 196 -9.19 -8.93 -24.58
N GLN A 197 -10.05 -9.89 -24.91
CA GLN A 197 -11.13 -9.77 -25.87
C GLN A 197 -12.40 -10.35 -25.25
N PHE A 198 -13.41 -9.51 -25.02
CA PHE A 198 -14.70 -9.93 -24.48
C PHE A 198 -15.60 -10.42 -25.61
N LEU A 199 -16.30 -11.51 -25.35
CA LEU A 199 -17.26 -12.12 -26.26
C LEU A 199 -18.60 -12.22 -25.54
N GLU A 200 -19.64 -11.67 -26.15
CA GLU A 200 -21.01 -11.82 -25.68
C GLU A 200 -21.69 -12.88 -26.57
N VAL A 201 -21.89 -14.08 -26.03
CA VAL A 201 -22.43 -15.22 -26.78
C VAL A 201 -23.91 -15.38 -26.47
N SER A 202 -24.77 -14.99 -27.40
CA SER A 202 -26.22 -14.94 -27.18
C SER A 202 -27.04 -15.30 -28.43
N GLY A 203 -28.36 -15.42 -28.28
CA GLY A 203 -29.27 -15.81 -29.35
C GLY A 203 -29.39 -17.34 -29.55
N GLY A 204 -29.87 -17.75 -30.72
CA GLY A 204 -30.06 -19.16 -31.06
C GLY A 204 -28.75 -19.90 -31.38
N GLN A 205 -28.71 -21.21 -31.14
CA GLN A 205 -27.56 -22.05 -31.47
C GLN A 205 -27.34 -22.10 -32.99
N THR A 206 -26.10 -21.91 -33.44
CA THR A 206 -25.71 -21.99 -34.85
C THR A 206 -24.81 -23.20 -35.12
N ASN A 207 -24.92 -23.77 -36.32
CA ASN A 207 -23.99 -24.76 -36.84
C ASN A 207 -22.94 -24.13 -37.77
N GLU A 208 -23.07 -22.84 -38.10
CA GLU A 208 -22.11 -22.11 -38.91
C GLU A 208 -20.84 -21.83 -38.11
N ARG A 209 -19.69 -22.10 -38.72
CA ARG A 209 -18.38 -21.87 -38.10
C ARG A 209 -18.06 -20.38 -38.06
N GLN A 210 -17.99 -19.83 -36.86
CA GLN A 210 -17.56 -18.45 -36.61
C GLN A 210 -16.01 -18.41 -36.53
N ASN A 211 -15.39 -17.27 -36.86
CA ASN A 211 -13.94 -17.11 -36.82
C ASN A 211 -13.56 -15.87 -36.01
N LEU A 212 -12.56 -15.99 -35.15
CA LEU A 212 -11.98 -14.88 -34.39
C LEU A 212 -10.46 -14.99 -34.43
N SER A 213 -9.77 -13.86 -34.51
CA SER A 213 -8.31 -13.79 -34.45
C SER A 213 -7.88 -12.80 -33.37
N VAL A 214 -6.99 -13.22 -32.49
CA VAL A 214 -6.42 -12.38 -31.43
C VAL A 214 -4.90 -12.39 -31.58
N ILE A 215 -4.31 -11.19 -31.54
CA ILE A 215 -2.87 -10.98 -31.72
C ILE A 215 -2.31 -10.37 -30.42
N PHE A 216 -1.30 -11.01 -29.85
CA PHE A 216 -0.59 -10.53 -28.66
C PHE A 216 0.64 -9.76 -29.11
N ASN A 217 0.69 -8.44 -28.85
CA ASN A 217 1.78 -7.56 -29.31
C ASN A 217 2.16 -6.47 -28.28
N LYS A 218 1.74 -6.61 -27.01
CA LYS A 218 1.94 -5.64 -25.91
C LYS A 218 1.31 -4.25 -26.14
N VAL A 219 0.52 -4.05 -27.18
CA VAL A 219 -0.24 -2.81 -27.42
C VAL A 219 -1.63 -2.95 -26.81
N GLN A 220 -1.97 -2.09 -25.85
CA GLN A 220 -3.31 -2.01 -25.29
C GLN A 220 -4.22 -1.19 -26.22
N VAL A 221 -5.17 -1.85 -26.86
CA VAL A 221 -6.22 -1.25 -27.69
C VAL A 221 -7.53 -1.23 -26.89
N PRO A 222 -8.42 -0.24 -27.06
CA PRO A 222 -9.74 -0.27 -26.42
C PRO A 222 -10.44 -1.60 -26.66
N VAL A 223 -11.00 -2.16 -25.59
CA VAL A 223 -11.58 -3.48 -25.65
C VAL A 223 -13.03 -3.36 -26.11
N GLU A 224 -13.29 -3.69 -27.38
CA GLU A 224 -14.66 -3.81 -27.90
C GLU A 224 -15.19 -5.22 -27.63
N THR A 225 -16.43 -5.32 -27.16
CA THR A 225 -17.11 -6.61 -27.00
C THR A 225 -17.61 -7.10 -28.35
N ILE A 226 -17.27 -8.35 -28.71
CA ILE A 226 -17.73 -8.99 -29.95
C ILE A 226 -18.95 -9.85 -29.63
N ALA A 227 -20.05 -9.62 -30.35
CA ALA A 227 -21.24 -10.46 -30.26
C ALA A 227 -21.07 -11.72 -31.13
N LEU A 228 -21.33 -12.90 -30.57
CA LEU A 228 -21.29 -14.20 -31.24
C LEU A 228 -22.55 -15.02 -30.89
N HIS A 229 -22.77 -16.10 -31.63
CA HIS A 229 -23.82 -17.07 -31.34
C HIS A 229 -23.27 -18.35 -30.69
N PRO A 230 -24.03 -19.03 -29.82
CA PRO A 230 -23.64 -20.35 -29.31
C PRO A 230 -23.40 -21.32 -30.47
N GLY A 231 -22.26 -22.02 -30.47
CA GLY A 231 -21.88 -22.88 -31.60
C GLY A 231 -20.37 -22.95 -31.87
N PRO A 232 -19.97 -23.53 -33.01
CA PRO A 232 -18.56 -23.74 -33.33
C PRO A 232 -17.80 -22.43 -33.61
N LEU A 233 -16.68 -22.23 -32.91
CA LEU A 233 -15.72 -21.14 -33.11
C LEU A 233 -14.36 -21.70 -33.53
N ARG A 234 -13.76 -21.08 -34.56
CA ARG A 234 -12.34 -21.21 -34.87
C ARG A 234 -11.61 -19.97 -34.37
N LEU A 235 -10.86 -20.12 -33.28
CA LEU A 235 -10.09 -19.06 -32.66
C LEU A 235 -8.62 -19.16 -33.09
N THR A 236 -8.11 -18.14 -33.77
CA THR A 236 -6.68 -18.00 -34.09
C THR A 236 -6.01 -17.12 -33.04
N LEU A 237 -4.93 -17.61 -32.46
CA LEU A 237 -4.10 -16.90 -31.50
C LEU A 237 -2.70 -16.72 -32.10
N GLU A 238 -2.17 -15.51 -32.11
CA GLU A 238 -0.85 -15.20 -32.68
C GLU A 238 -0.01 -14.42 -31.67
N ASN A 239 1.13 -14.97 -31.27
CA ASN A 239 2.07 -14.30 -30.38
C ASN A 239 3.11 -13.53 -31.22
N ARG A 240 3.01 -12.20 -31.24
CA ARG A 240 3.99 -11.30 -31.87
C ARG A 240 4.91 -10.61 -30.87
N THR A 241 5.02 -11.17 -29.68
CA THR A 241 5.95 -10.69 -28.65
C THR A 241 7.24 -11.50 -28.65
N ASP A 242 8.20 -11.03 -27.87
CA ASP A 242 9.50 -11.65 -27.60
C ASP A 242 9.48 -12.62 -26.40
N SER A 243 8.33 -12.76 -25.72
CA SER A 243 8.11 -13.66 -24.59
C SER A 243 6.98 -14.64 -24.91
N ARG A 244 6.86 -15.74 -24.15
CA ARG A 244 5.67 -16.59 -24.27
C ARG A 244 4.41 -15.82 -23.84
N VAL A 245 3.26 -16.28 -24.27
CA VAL A 245 1.95 -15.81 -23.80
C VAL A 245 1.11 -17.00 -23.36
N LEU A 246 0.19 -16.78 -22.42
CA LEU A 246 -0.63 -17.81 -21.79
C LEU A 246 -2.14 -17.52 -22.00
N PRO A 247 -2.61 -17.37 -23.26
CA PRO A 247 -3.99 -17.05 -23.51
C PRO A 247 -4.92 -18.18 -23.05
N ALA A 248 -5.97 -17.78 -22.33
CA ALA A 248 -7.04 -18.64 -21.88
C ALA A 248 -8.39 -18.06 -22.32
N VAL A 249 -9.35 -18.95 -22.63
CA VAL A 249 -10.74 -18.58 -22.89
C VAL A 249 -11.51 -18.83 -21.60
N TRP A 250 -11.83 -17.76 -20.86
CA TRP A 250 -12.54 -17.84 -19.60
C TRP A 250 -14.04 -17.60 -19.76
N MET A 251 -14.83 -18.25 -18.92
CA MET A 251 -16.23 -17.96 -18.71
C MET A 251 -16.39 -16.99 -17.54
N ALA A 252 -17.14 -15.92 -17.74
CA ALA A 252 -17.61 -15.09 -16.63
C ALA A 252 -18.72 -15.86 -15.89
N ASN A 253 -18.33 -16.56 -14.83
CA ASN A 253 -19.21 -17.42 -14.05
C ASN A 253 -19.06 -17.17 -12.54
N GLN A 254 -19.90 -17.84 -11.75
CA GLN A 254 -19.90 -17.68 -10.28
C GLN A 254 -18.56 -18.07 -9.63
N ALA A 255 -17.80 -19.02 -10.20
CA ALA A 255 -16.50 -19.40 -9.66
C ALA A 255 -15.50 -18.24 -9.78
N LEU A 256 -15.49 -17.55 -10.92
CA LEU A 256 -14.69 -16.34 -11.12
C LEU A 256 -15.12 -15.21 -10.17
N ASP A 257 -16.42 -14.96 -10.02
CA ASP A 257 -16.93 -13.93 -9.10
C ASP A 257 -16.56 -14.23 -7.63
N ASN A 258 -16.63 -15.50 -7.23
CA ASN A 258 -16.23 -15.94 -5.90
C ASN A 258 -14.72 -15.73 -5.65
N LEU A 259 -13.88 -15.96 -6.66
CA LEU A 259 -12.45 -15.64 -6.57
C LEU A 259 -12.23 -14.13 -6.42
N LEU A 260 -12.88 -13.32 -7.26
CA LEU A 260 -12.70 -11.87 -7.30
C LEU A 260 -13.33 -11.15 -6.10
N SER A 261 -14.17 -11.80 -5.30
CA SER A 261 -14.73 -11.21 -4.07
C SER A 261 -13.89 -11.51 -2.83
N ARG A 262 -13.01 -12.52 -2.86
CA ARG A 262 -12.13 -12.88 -1.76
C ARG A 262 -10.92 -11.95 -1.69
N ARG A 263 -10.99 -10.95 -0.82
CA ARG A 263 -9.95 -9.93 -0.64
C ARG A 263 -9.33 -9.99 0.76
N LYS A 264 -8.02 -9.82 0.81
CA LYS A 264 -7.23 -9.63 2.02
C LYS A 264 -6.76 -8.19 2.14
N PRO A 265 -6.53 -7.68 3.37
CA PRO A 265 -5.78 -6.46 3.58
C PRO A 265 -4.38 -6.56 2.96
N ILE A 266 -3.86 -5.45 2.46
CA ILE A 266 -2.55 -5.35 1.83
C ILE A 266 -1.73 -4.25 2.46
N LEU A 267 -0.41 -4.36 2.40
CA LEU A 267 0.47 -3.24 2.69
C LEU A 267 0.45 -2.29 1.49
N THR A 268 -0.17 -1.13 1.65
CA THR A 268 -0.28 -0.12 0.58
C THR A 268 0.95 0.78 0.54
N ALA A 269 1.20 1.41 -0.60
CA ALA A 269 2.25 2.42 -0.71
C ALA A 269 2.01 3.59 0.24
N LYS A 270 0.75 4.01 0.43
CA LYS A 270 0.39 5.01 1.43
C LYS A 270 0.89 4.61 2.82
N ARG A 271 0.52 3.40 3.28
CA ARG A 271 0.90 2.90 4.61
C ARG A 271 2.41 2.81 4.78
N LEU A 272 3.12 2.41 3.74
CA LEU A 272 4.58 2.31 3.80
C LEU A 272 5.27 3.68 3.81
N LEU A 273 4.78 4.65 3.04
CA LEU A 273 5.29 6.03 3.04
C LEU A 273 5.07 6.73 4.40
N THR A 274 4.10 6.27 5.19
CA THR A 274 3.82 6.76 6.54
C THR A 274 4.43 5.88 7.64
N ASN A 275 5.29 4.92 7.30
CA ASN A 275 5.98 4.06 8.26
C ASN A 275 7.36 4.64 8.61
N GLN A 276 7.66 4.75 9.91
CA GLN A 276 8.90 5.36 10.38
C GLN A 276 10.15 4.57 9.95
N THR A 277 10.14 3.24 10.06
CA THR A 277 11.27 2.39 9.64
C THR A 277 11.58 2.56 8.16
N PHE A 278 10.54 2.62 7.32
CA PHE A 278 10.71 2.90 5.90
C PHE A 278 11.36 4.26 5.66
N ARG A 279 10.86 5.31 6.32
CA ARG A 279 11.42 6.65 6.20
C ARG A 279 12.88 6.69 6.64
N ASP A 280 13.25 5.98 7.70
CA ASP A 280 14.62 5.96 8.20
C ASP A 280 15.60 5.22 7.28
N LEU A 281 15.18 4.10 6.68
CA LEU A 281 16.01 3.31 5.77
C LEU A 281 16.10 3.91 4.36
N TYR A 282 15.04 4.54 3.86
CA TYR A 282 14.91 4.96 2.45
C TYR A 282 14.84 6.49 2.26
N ARG A 283 15.41 7.26 3.21
CA ARG A 283 15.35 8.74 3.28
C ARG A 283 15.52 9.46 1.95
N THR A 284 16.51 9.06 1.14
CA THR A 284 16.98 9.85 0.00
C THR A 284 16.59 9.35 -1.39
N ASP A 285 15.90 8.22 -1.51
CA ASP A 285 15.70 7.57 -2.81
C ASP A 285 14.29 7.04 -3.08
N THR A 286 13.31 7.51 -2.31
CA THR A 286 11.93 7.00 -2.38
C THR A 286 11.21 7.46 -3.66
N LEU A 287 11.21 8.76 -3.98
CA LEU A 287 10.51 9.34 -5.15
C LEU A 287 11.46 10.08 -6.07
N ALA A 288 11.15 10.11 -7.37
CA ALA A 288 11.97 10.82 -8.35
C ALA A 288 11.78 12.34 -8.19
N ILE A 289 12.82 13.11 -8.52
CA ILE A 289 12.75 14.58 -8.49
C ILE A 289 11.63 15.04 -9.43
N GLY A 290 10.69 15.83 -8.90
CA GLY A 290 9.54 16.34 -9.66
C GLY A 290 8.37 15.36 -9.80
N GLN A 291 8.50 14.11 -9.35
CA GLN A 291 7.39 13.16 -9.26
C GLN A 291 6.41 13.60 -8.17
N ARG A 292 5.12 13.43 -8.45
CA ARG A 292 4.02 13.78 -7.55
C ARG A 292 3.04 12.62 -7.54
N LEU A 293 2.91 11.96 -6.40
CA LEU A 293 1.98 10.84 -6.24
C LEU A 293 0.82 11.28 -5.34
N LYS A 294 -0.41 11.05 -5.82
CA LYS A 294 -1.62 11.48 -5.13
C LYS A 294 -1.97 10.49 -4.01
N ILE A 295 -2.22 11.05 -2.83
CA ILE A 295 -2.81 10.35 -1.69
C ILE A 295 -4.15 11.01 -1.42
N LEU A 296 -5.22 10.23 -1.47
CA LEU A 296 -6.60 10.72 -1.32
C LEU A 296 -6.92 11.08 0.12
N SER A 297 -6.39 10.32 1.08
CA SER A 297 -6.54 10.65 2.49
C SER A 297 -5.27 10.37 3.29
N LEU A 298 -4.75 11.40 3.94
CA LEU A 298 -3.68 11.30 4.91
C LEU A 298 -3.94 12.23 6.09
N THR A 299 -3.67 11.74 7.30
CA THR A 299 -3.83 12.54 8.51
C THR A 299 -2.50 13.18 8.90
N PHE A 300 -2.51 14.50 9.08
CA PHE A 300 -1.36 15.27 9.55
C PHE A 300 -1.58 15.69 10.98
N LEU A 301 -0.56 15.48 11.81
CA LEU A 301 -0.46 16.02 13.16
C LEU A 301 0.67 17.04 13.17
N PHE A 302 0.35 18.25 13.64
CA PHE A 302 1.34 19.26 13.97
C PHE A 302 1.34 19.47 15.47
N SER A 303 2.52 19.48 16.08
CA SER A 303 2.69 19.89 17.47
C SER A 303 3.59 21.10 17.58
N ASP A 304 3.36 21.93 18.58
CA ASP A 304 4.20 23.09 18.95
C ASP A 304 4.45 23.06 20.45
N VAL A 305 5.67 23.39 20.84
CA VAL A 305 6.12 23.40 22.23
C VAL A 305 6.05 24.82 22.77
N LYS A 306 4.98 25.12 23.50
CA LYS A 306 4.85 26.43 24.14
C LYS A 306 5.82 26.55 25.31
N GLY A 307 6.59 27.63 25.32
CA GLY A 307 7.49 28.01 26.42
C GLY A 307 8.94 27.57 26.24
N SER A 308 9.33 27.10 25.05
CA SER A 308 10.72 26.76 24.70
C SER A 308 11.64 27.99 24.76
N THR A 309 11.24 29.12 24.18
CA THR A 309 12.01 30.38 24.25
C THR A 309 12.28 30.83 25.68
N GLU A 310 11.24 30.84 26.53
CA GLU A 310 11.35 31.19 27.95
C GLU A 310 12.16 30.15 28.75
N LEU A 311 12.20 28.89 28.29
CA LEU A 311 13.02 27.84 28.88
C LEU A 311 14.51 28.11 28.63
N TYR A 312 14.91 28.46 27.39
CA TYR A 312 16.30 28.77 27.06
C TYR A 312 16.85 29.89 27.96
N GLU A 313 16.07 30.96 28.17
CA GLU A 313 16.46 32.08 29.04
C GLU A 313 16.60 31.68 30.52
N ARG A 314 15.77 30.76 31.01
CA ARG A 314 15.71 30.39 32.43
C ARG A 314 16.77 29.38 32.85
N VAL A 315 17.03 28.36 32.02
CA VAL A 315 17.91 27.23 32.39
C VAL A 315 19.22 27.18 31.61
N GLY A 316 19.38 28.07 30.63
CA GLY A 316 20.55 28.11 29.73
C GLY A 316 20.46 27.09 28.60
N ASP A 317 21.19 27.37 27.51
CA ASP A 317 21.04 26.67 26.22
C ASP A 317 21.27 25.15 26.31
N LEU A 318 22.29 24.70 27.04
CA LEU A 318 22.62 23.27 27.13
C LEU A 318 21.52 22.46 27.82
N VAL A 319 21.06 22.92 28.99
CA VAL A 319 20.01 22.23 29.75
C VAL A 319 18.68 22.29 29.00
N ALA A 320 18.38 23.41 28.35
CA ALA A 320 17.19 23.55 27.53
C ALA A 320 17.24 22.63 26.30
N PHE A 321 18.40 22.47 25.66
CA PHE A 321 18.59 21.53 24.55
C PHE A 321 18.31 20.09 24.97
N ASP A 322 18.90 19.63 26.08
CA ASP A 322 18.67 18.27 26.58
C ASP A 322 17.20 18.01 26.91
N LEU A 323 16.51 19.00 27.49
CA LEU A 323 15.08 18.94 27.79
C LEU A 323 14.23 18.83 26.52
N VAL A 324 14.57 19.61 25.48
CA VAL A 324 13.85 19.60 24.20
C VAL A 324 14.14 18.31 23.42
N ASP A 325 15.37 17.79 23.46
CA ASP A 325 15.72 16.54 22.80
C ASP A 325 15.01 15.33 23.45
N GLU A 326 14.97 15.26 24.78
CA GLU A 326 14.20 14.24 25.51
C GLU A 326 12.70 14.34 25.19
N HIS A 327 12.17 15.56 25.10
CA HIS A 327 10.80 15.80 24.68
C HIS A 327 10.53 15.24 23.28
N PHE A 328 11.40 15.54 22.31
CA PHE A 328 11.27 15.05 20.94
C PHE A 328 11.33 13.54 20.84
N ARG A 329 12.25 12.89 21.57
CA ARG A 329 12.35 11.42 21.60
C ARG A 329 11.04 10.80 22.08
N LEU A 330 10.46 11.32 23.16
CA LEU A 330 9.18 10.81 23.67
C LEU A 330 8.03 11.03 22.67
N LEU A 331 7.95 12.20 22.02
CA LEU A 331 6.94 12.42 20.98
C LEU A 331 7.11 11.43 19.82
N GLN A 332 8.35 11.22 19.37
CA GLN A 332 8.65 10.29 18.29
C GLN A 332 8.28 8.85 18.68
N GLU A 333 8.62 8.41 19.88
CA GLU A 333 8.24 7.09 20.39
C GLU A 333 6.72 6.89 20.39
N ILE A 334 5.95 7.90 20.84
CA ILE A 334 4.49 7.85 20.84
C ILE A 334 3.96 7.78 19.40
N ILE A 335 4.45 8.63 18.50
CA ILE A 335 4.06 8.64 17.07
C ILE A 335 4.26 7.25 16.45
N VAL A 336 5.44 6.66 16.65
CA VAL A 336 5.79 5.35 16.10
C VAL A 336 4.92 4.26 16.71
N SER A 337 4.68 4.30 18.02
CA SER A 337 3.84 3.30 18.70
C SER A 337 2.38 3.33 18.23
N GLU A 338 1.91 4.48 17.74
CA GLU A 338 0.59 4.66 17.13
C GLU A 338 0.62 4.55 15.59
N ARG A 339 1.64 3.88 15.03
CA ARG A 339 1.77 3.62 13.58
C ARG A 339 1.84 4.89 12.72
N GLY A 340 2.35 5.98 13.28
CA GLY A 340 2.67 7.19 12.54
C GLY A 340 4.15 7.26 12.17
N ALA A 341 4.50 8.31 11.46
CA ALA A 341 5.88 8.67 11.22
C ALA A 341 6.11 10.17 11.32
N VAL A 342 7.30 10.54 11.82
CA VAL A 342 7.78 11.92 11.83
C VAL A 342 8.22 12.27 10.41
N VAL A 343 7.59 13.30 9.85
CA VAL A 343 7.96 13.83 8.55
C VAL A 343 9.22 14.68 8.68
N LYS A 344 9.15 15.68 9.58
CA LYS A 344 10.24 16.61 9.88
C LYS A 344 9.95 17.35 11.19
N THR A 345 10.99 17.95 11.74
CA THR A 345 10.90 18.94 12.82
C THR A 345 11.04 20.35 12.24
N ILE A 346 10.36 21.32 12.85
CA ILE A 346 10.39 22.74 12.45
C ILE A 346 10.66 23.56 13.72
N GLY A 347 11.94 23.80 14.03
CA GLY A 347 12.32 24.31 15.34
C GLY A 347 11.97 23.29 16.43
N ASP A 348 11.13 23.68 17.37
CA ASP A 348 10.56 22.87 18.45
C ASP A 348 9.22 22.18 18.09
N ALA A 349 8.73 22.38 16.86
CA ALA A 349 7.51 21.76 16.36
C ALA A 349 7.77 20.40 15.67
N VAL A 350 6.79 19.48 15.75
CA VAL A 350 6.80 18.21 15.01
C VAL A 350 5.72 18.24 13.94
N MET A 351 6.08 17.82 12.73
CA MET A 351 5.13 17.42 11.70
C MET A 351 5.16 15.90 11.57
N ALA A 352 4.03 15.25 11.80
CA ALA A 352 3.87 13.80 11.70
C ALA A 352 2.68 13.43 10.81
N THR A 353 2.71 12.22 10.27
CA THR A 353 1.65 11.67 9.43
C THR A 353 1.18 10.33 9.95
N PHE A 354 -0.12 10.08 9.81
CA PHE A 354 -0.79 8.85 10.18
C PHE A 354 -1.70 8.40 9.04
N GLU A 355 -1.82 7.08 8.87
CA GLU A 355 -2.70 6.50 7.84
C GLU A 355 -4.17 6.86 8.07
N THR A 356 -4.59 6.94 9.34
CA THR A 356 -5.99 7.17 9.74
C THR A 356 -6.09 8.19 10.89
N PRO A 357 -7.24 8.90 11.01
CA PRO A 357 -7.44 9.93 12.03
C PRO A 357 -7.37 9.43 13.48
N ASP A 358 -7.88 8.23 13.76
CA ASP A 358 -7.95 7.64 15.10
C ASP A 358 -6.56 7.42 15.69
N ARG A 359 -5.58 7.04 14.85
CA ARG A 359 -4.18 6.87 15.25
C ARG A 359 -3.52 8.20 15.64
N ALA A 360 -3.80 9.26 14.88
CA ALA A 360 -3.31 10.60 15.22
C ALA A 360 -3.91 11.11 16.53
N ILE A 361 -5.19 10.85 16.78
CA ILE A 361 -5.88 11.21 18.03
C ILE A 361 -5.30 10.42 19.21
N ALA A 362 -5.11 9.10 19.07
CA ALA A 362 -4.48 8.27 20.08
C ALA A 362 -3.09 8.79 20.45
N ALA A 363 -2.27 9.12 19.44
CA ALA A 363 -0.96 9.71 19.64
C ALA A 363 -1.05 11.05 20.38
N ALA A 364 -1.97 11.94 19.97
CA ALA A 364 -2.13 13.26 20.58
C ALA A 364 -2.57 13.18 22.05
N ILE A 365 -3.48 12.27 22.40
CA ILE A 365 -3.91 12.04 23.79
C ILE A 365 -2.71 11.57 24.62
N ARG A 366 -1.98 10.55 24.15
CA ARG A 366 -0.81 10.00 24.84
C ARG A 366 0.32 11.03 24.99
N MET A 367 0.57 11.85 23.97
CA MET A 367 1.53 12.96 24.04
C MET A 367 1.15 13.95 25.14
N ARG A 368 -0.12 14.36 25.19
CA ARG A 368 -0.63 15.30 26.20
C ARG A 368 -0.45 14.76 27.62
N GLU A 369 -0.76 13.48 27.82
CA GLU A 369 -0.62 12.79 29.11
C GLU A 369 0.86 12.67 29.52
N ALA A 370 1.70 12.14 28.64
CA ALA A 370 3.12 11.95 28.93
C ALA A 370 3.84 13.28 29.23
N MET A 371 3.41 14.38 28.61
CA MET A 371 3.90 15.73 28.93
C MET A 371 3.45 16.26 30.27
N SER A 372 2.25 15.90 30.71
CA SER A 372 1.77 16.25 32.04
C SER A 372 2.64 15.57 33.11
N ASP A 373 2.96 14.29 32.91
CA ASP A 373 3.74 13.48 33.85
C ASP A 373 5.20 13.96 33.95
N LEU A 374 5.85 14.22 32.82
CA LEU A 374 7.19 14.82 32.79
C LEU A 374 7.25 16.17 33.52
N GLY A 375 6.23 17.00 33.31
CA GLY A 375 6.11 18.30 33.97
C GLY A 375 5.97 18.20 35.49
N ALA A 376 5.27 17.17 35.97
CA ALA A 376 5.11 16.91 37.41
C ALA A 376 6.41 16.45 38.06
N GLN A 377 7.20 15.62 37.38
CA GLN A 377 8.48 15.12 37.90
C GLN A 377 9.56 16.20 38.01
N ARG A 378 9.54 17.21 37.12
CA ARG A 378 10.59 18.25 37.02
C ARG A 378 10.22 19.60 37.66
N GLN A 379 9.52 19.58 38.80
CA GLN A 379 9.19 20.79 39.58
C GLN A 379 8.55 21.91 38.74
N HIS A 380 7.61 21.59 37.84
CA HIS A 380 6.91 22.53 36.96
C HIS A 380 7.76 23.21 35.86
N GLN A 381 8.91 22.64 35.47
CA GLN A 381 9.57 22.97 34.20
C GLN A 381 8.83 22.37 32.99
N SER A 382 7.48 22.38 33.01
CA SER A 382 6.67 21.68 32.04
C SER A 382 6.59 22.43 30.72
N LEU A 383 7.20 21.88 29.67
CA LEU A 383 6.87 22.22 28.29
C LEU A 383 5.40 21.87 28.03
N ARG A 384 4.67 22.77 27.36
CA ARG A 384 3.24 22.57 27.10
C ARG A 384 3.02 22.37 25.61
N LEU A 385 2.31 21.31 25.24
CA LEU A 385 1.99 21.03 23.86
C LEU A 385 0.74 21.75 23.39
N LYS A 386 0.77 22.17 22.14
CA LYS A 386 -0.39 22.51 21.32
C LYS A 386 -0.42 21.52 20.17
N ILE A 387 -1.55 20.86 19.93
CA ILE A 387 -1.65 19.84 18.89
C ILE A 387 -2.77 20.22 17.92
N GLY A 388 -2.48 20.17 16.63
CA GLY A 388 -3.45 20.31 15.56
C GLY A 388 -3.49 19.08 14.68
N ILE A 389 -4.68 18.60 14.34
CA ILE A 389 -4.85 17.43 13.47
C ILE A 389 -5.82 17.74 12.34
N HIS A 390 -5.43 17.37 11.12
CA HIS A 390 -6.30 17.47 9.95
C HIS A 390 -6.06 16.30 9.00
N GLU A 391 -7.15 15.78 8.44
CA GLU A 391 -7.14 14.75 7.41
C GLU A 391 -7.63 15.33 6.09
N GLY A 392 -6.91 15.02 5.00
CA GLY A 392 -7.33 15.32 3.63
C GLY A 392 -6.35 14.80 2.57
N SER A 393 -6.62 15.11 1.31
CA SER A 393 -5.79 14.68 0.18
C SER A 393 -4.49 15.48 0.07
N CYS A 394 -3.39 14.84 -0.32
CA CYS A 394 -2.10 15.49 -0.52
C CYS A 394 -1.30 14.85 -1.67
N LEU A 395 -0.18 15.48 -2.00
CA LEU A 395 0.82 14.93 -2.90
C LEU A 395 2.04 14.51 -2.10
N ALA A 396 2.44 13.24 -2.22
CA ALA A 396 3.76 12.80 -1.81
C ALA A 396 4.81 13.30 -2.83
N VAL A 397 5.86 13.94 -2.33
CA VAL A 397 6.90 14.58 -3.12
C VAL A 397 8.28 14.36 -2.50
N THR A 398 9.34 14.68 -3.24
CA THR A 398 10.69 14.81 -2.68
C THR A 398 11.06 16.29 -2.56
N LEU A 399 11.41 16.74 -1.35
CA LEU A 399 11.96 18.07 -1.07
C LEU A 399 13.29 17.92 -0.32
N ASN A 400 14.33 18.65 -0.75
CA ASN A 400 15.69 18.53 -0.19
C ASN A 400 16.21 17.08 -0.14
N ALA A 401 15.92 16.32 -1.21
CA ALA A 401 16.21 14.90 -1.30
C ALA A 401 15.56 14.05 -0.20
N GLN A 402 14.52 14.51 0.48
CA GLN A 402 13.75 13.71 1.43
C GLN A 402 12.27 13.66 1.07
N GLN A 403 11.62 12.57 1.46
CA GLN A 403 10.17 12.41 1.28
C GLN A 403 9.42 13.45 2.14
N ASP A 404 8.58 14.25 1.48
CA ASP A 404 7.75 15.28 2.09
C ASP A 404 6.34 15.27 1.46
N TYR A 405 5.46 16.13 1.94
CA TYR A 405 4.08 16.24 1.47
C TYR A 405 3.76 17.68 1.06
N PHE A 406 3.00 17.81 -0.02
CA PHE A 406 2.55 19.10 -0.55
C PHE A 406 1.04 19.12 -0.73
N GLY A 407 0.42 20.26 -0.45
CA GLY A 407 -1.01 20.49 -0.67
C GLY A 407 -1.66 21.35 0.42
N GLN A 408 -2.90 21.77 0.17
CA GLN A 408 -3.67 22.60 1.09
C GLN A 408 -3.87 21.92 2.46
N THR A 409 -4.00 20.59 2.48
CA THR A 409 -4.13 19.80 3.71
C THR A 409 -2.98 20.03 4.69
N VAL A 410 -1.73 20.12 4.23
CA VAL A 410 -0.58 20.39 5.12
C VAL A 410 -0.70 21.78 5.77
N ASN A 411 -1.10 22.77 4.97
CA ASN A 411 -1.30 24.14 5.45
C ASN A 411 -2.47 24.25 6.44
N ILE A 412 -3.58 23.55 6.18
CA ILE A 412 -4.72 23.48 7.10
C ILE A 412 -4.28 22.89 8.43
N ALA A 413 -3.56 21.75 8.42
CA ALA A 413 -3.10 21.09 9.64
C ALA A 413 -2.24 22.01 10.53
N SER A 414 -1.27 22.71 9.94
CA SER A 414 -0.44 23.69 10.65
C SER A 414 -1.25 24.86 11.23
N ARG A 415 -2.23 25.38 10.48
CA ARG A 415 -3.13 26.45 10.95
C ARG A 415 -4.06 25.98 12.07
N VAL A 416 -4.57 24.76 11.97
CA VAL A 416 -5.38 24.11 13.01
C VAL A 416 -4.57 23.98 14.30
N GLN A 417 -3.30 23.60 14.22
CA GLN A 417 -2.40 23.57 15.38
C GLN A 417 -2.24 24.97 16.00
N SER A 418 -2.12 26.02 15.18
CA SER A 418 -1.96 27.40 15.66
C SER A 418 -3.17 27.92 16.46
N LEU A 419 -4.35 27.32 16.29
CA LEU A 419 -5.56 27.64 17.07
C LEU A 419 -5.58 26.99 18.45
N ALA A 420 -4.76 25.96 18.67
CA ALA A 420 -4.76 25.21 19.91
C ALA A 420 -4.25 26.07 21.07
N ALA A 421 -5.04 26.09 22.13
CA ALA A 421 -4.62 26.62 23.40
C ALA A 421 -3.57 25.70 24.04
N SER A 422 -2.95 26.19 25.11
CA SER A 422 -1.96 25.39 25.83
C SER A 422 -2.60 24.10 26.37
N ARG A 423 -2.00 22.95 26.06
CA ARG A 423 -2.48 21.60 26.42
C ARG A 423 -3.75 21.13 25.69
N SER A 424 -4.29 21.89 24.73
CA SER A 424 -5.45 21.44 23.97
C SER A 424 -5.07 20.80 22.64
N ILE A 425 -5.97 19.92 22.17
CA ILE A 425 -5.89 19.28 20.87
C ILE A 425 -7.01 19.89 20.03
N VAL A 426 -6.68 20.49 18.89
CA VAL A 426 -7.66 21.05 17.95
C VAL A 426 -7.66 20.23 16.68
N VAL A 427 -8.83 19.85 16.21
CA VAL A 427 -8.96 18.97 15.05
C VAL A 427 -10.04 19.45 14.09
N THR A 428 -9.93 19.10 12.82
CA THR A 428 -10.99 19.41 11.84
C THR A 428 -12.15 18.42 11.90
N LYS A 429 -13.27 18.81 11.29
CA LYS A 429 -14.45 17.95 11.11
C LYS A 429 -14.13 16.57 10.54
N SER A 430 -13.28 16.46 9.52
CA SER A 430 -12.88 15.17 8.92
C SER A 430 -12.29 14.19 9.93
N VAL A 431 -11.54 14.68 10.91
CA VAL A 431 -10.94 13.86 11.97
C VAL A 431 -12.01 13.36 12.95
N VAL A 432 -12.91 14.24 13.40
CA VAL A 432 -13.94 13.90 14.40
C VAL A 432 -15.06 13.02 13.82
N GLU A 433 -15.34 13.12 12.52
CA GLU A 433 -16.38 12.30 11.87
C GLU A 433 -15.91 10.87 11.55
N ASN A 434 -14.62 10.58 11.70
CA ASN A 434 -14.12 9.22 11.57
C ASN A 434 -14.66 8.32 12.71
N ALA A 435 -15.27 7.19 12.34
CA ALA A 435 -15.97 6.31 13.29
C ALA A 435 -15.07 5.74 14.40
N GLN A 436 -13.82 5.38 14.07
CA GLN A 436 -12.85 4.89 15.04
C GLN A 436 -12.41 6.02 15.99
N THR A 437 -12.28 7.24 15.48
CA THR A 437 -12.01 8.42 16.29
C THR A 437 -13.14 8.70 17.28
N GLN A 438 -14.40 8.62 16.86
CA GLN A 438 -15.56 8.79 17.75
C GLN A 438 -15.54 7.77 18.88
N THR A 439 -15.35 6.50 18.55
CA THR A 439 -15.25 5.41 19.53
C THR A 439 -14.10 5.66 20.52
N LEU A 440 -12.94 6.10 20.03
CA LEU A 440 -11.78 6.42 20.86
C LEU A 440 -12.05 7.59 21.81
N LEU A 441 -12.67 8.66 21.32
CA LEU A 441 -13.00 9.83 22.15
C LEU A 441 -14.02 9.49 23.24
N GLU A 442 -15.07 8.72 22.88
CA GLU A 442 -16.09 8.26 23.81
C GLU A 442 -15.50 7.38 24.92
N SER A 443 -14.65 6.41 24.57
CA SER A 443 -14.00 5.51 25.54
C SER A 443 -13.06 6.25 26.51
N ASN A 444 -12.50 7.38 26.10
CA ASN A 444 -11.70 8.26 26.95
C ASN A 444 -12.52 9.34 27.68
N GLY A 445 -13.85 9.37 27.51
CA GLY A 445 -14.73 10.37 28.11
C GLY A 445 -14.50 11.79 27.59
N LEU A 446 -13.88 11.94 26.43
CA LEU A 446 -13.52 13.23 25.83
C LEU A 446 -14.64 13.72 24.92
N LYS A 447 -15.08 14.97 25.12
CA LYS A 447 -16.12 15.60 24.30
C LYS A 447 -15.54 16.76 23.49
N PRO A 448 -15.44 16.62 22.16
CA PRO A 448 -14.96 17.70 21.30
C PRO A 448 -15.95 18.87 21.30
N ALA A 449 -15.46 20.08 21.58
CA ALA A 449 -16.25 21.30 21.54
C ALA A 449 -16.12 21.99 20.16
N LEU A 450 -17.23 22.11 19.43
CA LEU A 450 -17.27 22.76 18.12
C LEU A 450 -16.96 24.26 18.23
N ARG A 451 -16.06 24.73 17.36
CA ARG A 451 -15.75 26.14 17.13
C ARG A 451 -15.71 26.39 15.62
N ARG A 452 -16.34 27.49 15.17
CA ARG A 452 -16.20 27.98 13.79
C ARG A 452 -15.15 29.07 13.76
N VAL A 453 -14.22 28.95 12.84
CA VAL A 453 -13.05 29.83 12.76
C VAL A 453 -12.72 30.13 11.31
N ALA A 454 -12.39 31.39 11.01
CA ALA A 454 -11.76 31.75 9.75
C ALA A 454 -10.27 31.38 9.80
N LEU A 455 -9.80 30.61 8.84
CA LEU A 455 -8.38 30.33 8.67
C LEU A 455 -7.80 31.26 7.60
N SER A 456 -6.73 31.99 7.92
CA SER A 456 -6.08 32.91 6.97
C SER A 456 -5.79 32.22 5.64
N GLY A 457 -6.21 32.78 4.51
CA GLY A 457 -5.99 32.17 3.18
C GLY A 457 -6.85 30.92 2.90
N ILE A 458 -7.98 30.78 3.57
CA ILE A 458 -9.08 29.86 3.22
C ILE A 458 -10.35 30.72 3.16
N GLU A 459 -11.11 30.63 2.08
CA GLU A 459 -12.24 31.53 1.83
C GLU A 459 -13.41 31.31 2.81
N ASP A 460 -13.60 30.07 3.28
CA ASP A 460 -14.72 29.69 4.15
C ASP A 460 -14.35 29.49 5.62
N GLU A 461 -15.33 29.70 6.51
CA GLU A 461 -15.21 29.28 7.92
C GLU A 461 -15.04 27.76 8.03
N VAL A 462 -13.99 27.34 8.72
CA VAL A 462 -13.71 25.93 8.97
C VAL A 462 -14.30 25.54 10.33
N SER A 463 -14.99 24.39 10.36
CA SER A 463 -15.43 23.78 11.61
C SER A 463 -14.26 23.02 12.24
N VAL A 464 -13.80 23.50 13.39
CA VAL A 464 -12.78 22.84 14.21
C VAL A 464 -13.38 22.41 15.54
N TYR A 465 -12.78 21.42 16.17
CA TYR A 465 -13.22 20.88 17.44
C TYR A 465 -12.04 20.90 18.42
N GLU A 466 -12.28 21.44 19.61
CA GLU A 466 -11.29 21.47 20.67
C GLU A 466 -11.55 20.34 21.66
N ILE A 467 -10.51 19.56 21.96
CA ILE A 467 -10.50 18.47 22.92
C ILE A 467 -9.59 18.91 24.07
N SER A 468 -10.18 19.08 25.25
CA SER A 468 -9.49 19.54 26.48
C SER A 468 -9.15 18.39 27.39
#